data_AF-A0A7X2PIG5-F1
#
_entry.id   AF-A0A7X2PIG5-F1
#
_cell.length_a   1.000
_cell.length_b   1.000
_cell.length_c   1.000
_cell.angle_alpha   90.00
_cell.angle_beta   90.00
_cell.angle_gamma   90.00
#
_symmetry.space_group_name_H-M   'P 1'
#
loop_
_entity.id
_entity.type
_entity.pdbx_description
1 polymer ?
#
loop_
_entity_poly.entity_id
_entity_poly.type
_entity_poly.pdbx_seq_one_letter_code
_entity_poly.pdbx_strand_id
1 'polypeptide(L)'
;MPRLAIEDNSRMSLRIRAEEKATLMRAVALKHTDLTDFVIRHALQAAKAVIEEADVVLLSKRDSLRVLEVLENPPAPSARLRAAAKALPRRS
;
A
#
# COMPACT_ATOMS: atom_id res chain seq x y z
N MET A 1 -8.70 10.38 2.17
CA MET A 1 -8.05 10.82 3.43
C MET A 1 -7.77 9.58 4.26
N PRO A 2 -6.51 9.22 4.55
CA PRO A 2 -6.22 8.15 5.50
C PRO A 2 -6.77 8.57 6.87
N ARG A 3 -7.60 7.73 7.48
CA ARG A 3 -8.07 7.98 8.85
C ARG A 3 -6.87 7.79 9.78
N LEU A 4 -6.51 8.83 10.52
CA LEU A 4 -5.55 8.74 11.62
C LEU A 4 -6.00 7.60 12.56
N ALA A 5 -5.06 6.73 12.91
CA ALA A 5 -5.31 5.63 13.83
C ALA A 5 -5.86 6.21 15.15
N ILE A 6 -7.04 5.77 15.55
CA ILE A 6 -7.61 6.10 16.86
C ILE A 6 -6.78 5.32 17.89
N GLU A 7 -5.92 6.03 18.63
CA GLU A 7 -4.83 5.44 19.43
C GLU A 7 -5.30 4.54 20.58
N ASP A 8 -6.54 4.68 21.06
CA ASP A 8 -7.00 3.98 22.28
C ASP A 8 -7.91 2.76 22.05
N ASN A 9 -8.06 2.27 20.81
CA ASN A 9 -8.80 1.02 20.57
C ASN A 9 -8.08 0.10 19.58
N SER A 10 -7.10 -0.64 20.10
CA SER A 10 -6.39 -1.70 19.38
C SER A 10 -7.24 -2.96 19.13
N ARG A 11 -8.46 -3.03 19.68
CA ARG A 11 -9.33 -4.20 19.55
C ARG A 11 -10.10 -4.16 18.24
N MET A 12 -9.79 -5.09 17.35
CA MET A 12 -10.57 -5.36 16.16
C MET A 12 -11.69 -6.36 16.45
N SER A 13 -12.95 -5.95 16.24
CA SER A 13 -14.13 -6.83 16.33
C SER A 13 -14.60 -7.20 14.93
N LEU A 14 -14.72 -8.50 14.64
CA LEU A 14 -15.12 -9.01 13.33
C LEU A 14 -16.30 -9.97 13.50
N ARG A 15 -17.32 -9.78 12.67
CA ARG A 15 -18.43 -10.73 12.52
C ARG A 15 -18.18 -11.53 11.24
N ILE A 16 -18.05 -12.84 11.41
CA ILE A 16 -17.83 -13.79 10.30
C ILE A 16 -18.93 -14.84 10.30
N ARG A 17 -19.17 -15.47 9.15
CA ARG A 17 -20.12 -16.58 9.03
C ARG A 17 -19.58 -17.81 9.75
N ALA A 18 -20.47 -18.70 10.17
CA ALA A 18 -20.08 -19.94 10.87
C ALA A 18 -19.17 -20.83 10.01
N GLU A 19 -19.45 -20.91 8.71
CA GLU A 19 -18.66 -21.68 7.74
C GLU A 19 -17.23 -21.12 7.61
N GLU A 20 -17.08 -19.81 7.46
CA GLU A 20 -15.78 -19.13 7.40
C GLU A 20 -14.98 -19.38 8.69
N LYS A 21 -15.64 -19.29 9.85
CA LYS A 21 -15.02 -19.60 11.15
C LYS A 21 -14.53 -21.05 11.20
N ALA A 22 -15.32 -22.01 10.70
CA ALA A 22 -14.93 -23.42 10.68
C ALA A 22 -13.68 -23.65 9.81
N THR A 23 -13.62 -23.02 8.64
CA THR A 23 -12.45 -23.08 7.76
C THR A 23 -11.20 -22.51 8.44
N LEU A 24 -11.31 -21.34 9.08
CA LEU A 24 -10.20 -20.73 9.80
C LEU A 24 -9.74 -21.61 10.97
N MET A 25 -10.66 -22.15 11.77
CA MET A 25 -10.33 -23.06 12.87
C MET A 25 -9.61 -24.32 12.39
N ARG A 26 -10.00 -24.88 11.23
CA ARG A 26 -9.29 -26.02 10.65
C ARG A 26 -7.86 -25.64 10.22
N ALA A 27 -7.67 -24.49 9.59
CA ALA A 27 -6.35 -24.02 9.18
C ALA A 27 -5.42 -23.77 10.39
N VAL A 28 -5.96 -23.16 11.44
CA VAL A 28 -5.28 -22.89 12.71
C VAL A 28 -4.84 -24.19 13.39
N ALA A 29 -5.72 -25.20 13.41
CA ALA A 29 -5.39 -26.53 13.95
C ALA A 29 -4.24 -27.21 13.20
N LEU A 30 -4.20 -27.08 11.86
CA LEU A 30 -3.12 -27.65 11.03
C LEU A 30 -1.80 -26.89 11.18
N LYS A 31 -1.85 -25.59 11.49
CA LYS A 31 -0.67 -24.73 11.67
C LYS A 31 -0.19 -24.67 13.12
N HIS A 32 -0.86 -25.35 14.04
CA HIS A 32 -0.54 -25.37 15.47
C HIS A 32 -0.37 -23.96 16.05
N THR A 33 -1.31 -23.07 15.72
CA THR A 33 -1.32 -21.67 16.18
C THR A 33 -2.70 -21.35 16.76
N ASP A 34 -2.98 -20.09 17.11
CA ASP A 34 -4.31 -19.63 17.49
C ASP A 34 -4.96 -18.80 16.37
N LEU A 35 -6.27 -18.58 16.49
CA LEU A 35 -7.05 -17.89 15.47
C LEU A 35 -6.66 -16.42 15.33
N THR A 36 -6.28 -15.77 16.43
CA THR A 36 -5.92 -14.36 16.45
C THR A 36 -4.60 -14.15 15.71
N ASP A 37 -3.58 -14.91 16.08
CA ASP A 37 -2.26 -14.88 15.44
C ASP A 37 -2.34 -15.25 13.96
N PHE A 38 -3.13 -16.25 13.62
CA PHE A 38 -3.35 -16.65 12.24
C PHE A 38 -3.97 -15.52 11.41
N VAL A 39 -5.06 -14.93 11.89
CA VAL A 39 -5.76 -13.84 11.18
C VAL A 39 -4.89 -12.60 11.09
N ILE A 40 -4.24 -12.17 12.18
CA ILE A 40 -3.37 -10.98 12.19
C ILE A 40 -2.22 -11.16 11.20
N ARG A 41 -1.54 -12.31 11.22
CA ARG A 41 -0.40 -12.57 10.32
C ARG A 41 -0.80 -12.47 8.86
N HIS A 42 -1.90 -13.12 8.47
CA HIS A 42 -2.37 -13.11 7.09
C HIS A 42 -2.92 -11.73 6.68
N ALA A 43 -3.62 -11.04 7.57
CA ALA A 43 -4.11 -9.68 7.31
C ALA A 43 -2.96 -8.69 7.11
N LEU A 44 -1.92 -8.75 7.95
CA LEU A 44 -0.74 -7.89 7.81
C LEU A 44 0.05 -8.20 6.54
N GLN A 45 0.16 -9.47 6.16
CA GLN A 45 0.81 -9.83 4.90
C GLN A 45 0.05 -9.25 3.69
N ALA A 46 -1.27 -9.38 3.67
CA ALA A 46 -2.10 -8.81 2.61
C ALA A 46 -2.02 -7.27 2.59
N ALA A 47 -2.09 -6.63 3.76
CA ALA A 47 -1.98 -5.17 3.88
C ALA A 47 -0.64 -4.65 3.36
N LYS A 48 0.47 -5.32 3.68
CA LYS A 48 1.80 -4.97 3.16
C LYS A 48 1.87 -5.07 1.64
N ALA A 49 1.31 -6.13 1.05
CA ALA A 49 1.28 -6.28 -0.40
C ALA A 49 0.49 -5.15 -1.09
N VAL A 50 -0.65 -4.75 -0.53
CA VAL A 50 -1.46 -3.63 -1.06
C VAL A 50 -0.71 -2.30 -0.95
N ILE A 51 0.00 -2.05 0.15
CA ILE A 51 0.82 -0.85 0.32
C ILE A 51 1.98 -0.85 -0.68
N GLU A 52 2.68 -1.97 -0.82
CA GLU A 52 3.79 -2.11 -1.76
C GLU A 52 3.34 -1.90 -3.21
N GLU A 53 2.19 -2.45 -3.60
CA GLU A 53 1.61 -2.23 -4.93
C GLU A 53 1.27 -0.76 -5.19
N ALA A 54 0.82 -0.03 -4.16
CA ALA A 54 0.49 1.39 -4.28
C ALA A 54 1.73 2.30 -4.29
N ASP A 55 2.76 1.96 -3.52
CA ASP A 55 3.93 2.83 -3.29
C ASP A 55 5.10 2.53 -4.23
N VAL A 56 5.21 1.31 -4.75
CA VAL A 56 6.34 0.87 -5.58
C VAL A 56 5.96 0.85 -7.06
N VAL A 57 6.61 1.72 -7.85
CA VAL A 57 6.53 1.66 -9.32
C VAL A 57 7.62 0.74 -9.84
N LEU A 58 7.23 -0.46 -10.27
CA LEU A 58 8.14 -1.39 -10.94
C LEU A 58 8.37 -0.94 -12.39
N LEU A 59 9.61 -0.59 -12.70
CA LEU A 59 10.02 -0.19 -14.04
C LEU A 59 10.59 -1.38 -14.82
N SER A 60 10.20 -1.50 -16.10
CA SER A 60 10.89 -2.40 -17.01
C SER A 60 12.34 -1.94 -17.22
N LYS A 61 13.23 -2.82 -17.66
CA LYS A 61 14.63 -2.44 -17.95
C LYS A 61 14.74 -1.20 -18.84
N ARG A 62 13.89 -1.11 -19.87
CA ARG A 62 13.85 0.05 -20.78
C ARG A 62 13.46 1.32 -20.04
N ASP A 63 12.44 1.26 -19.20
CA ASP A 63 11.92 2.43 -18.51
C ASP A 63 12.85 2.86 -17.38
N SER A 64 13.54 1.92 -16.70
CA SER A 64 14.59 2.20 -15.72
C SER A 64 15.75 2.99 -16.34
N LEU A 65 16.21 2.62 -17.55
CA LEU A 65 17.27 3.35 -18.24
C LEU A 65 16.84 4.77 -18.61
N ARG A 66 15.59 4.95 -19.05
CA ARG A 66 15.05 6.29 -19.34
C ARG A 66 14.94 7.15 -18.09
N VAL A 67 14.49 6.59 -16.98
CA VAL A 67 14.43 7.31 -15.71
C VAL A 67 15.85 7.69 -15.26
N LEU A 68 16.81 6.78 -15.35
CA LEU A 68 18.20 7.06 -15.02
C LEU A 68 18.78 8.19 -15.88
N GLU A 69 18.57 8.14 -17.20
CA GLU A 69 19.03 9.18 -18.13
C GLU A 69 18.47 10.56 -17.76
N VAL A 70 17.18 10.64 -17.40
CA VAL A 70 16.54 11.90 -16.99
C VAL A 70 17.06 12.39 -15.63
N LEU A 71 17.41 11.48 -14.71
CA LEU A 71 18.00 11.84 -13.41
C LEU A 71 19.43 12.35 -13.54
N GLU A 72 20.24 11.74 -14.41
CA GLU A 72 21.63 12.13 -14.67
C GLU A 72 21.73 13.38 -15.54
N ASN A 73 20.85 13.51 -16.54
CA ASN A 73 20.83 14.60 -17.51
C ASN A 73 19.44 15.26 -17.54
N PRO A 74 19.09 16.05 -16.52
CA PRO A 74 17.76 16.64 -16.42
C PRO A 74 17.50 17.63 -17.57
N PRO A 75 16.48 17.41 -18.41
CA PRO A 75 16.18 18.31 -19.51
C PRO A 75 15.60 19.64 -19.02
N ALA A 76 15.81 20.71 -19.79
CA ALA A 76 15.21 21.99 -19.48
C ALA A 76 13.66 21.93 -19.52
N PRO A 77 12.96 22.60 -18.58
CA PRO A 77 11.50 22.63 -18.56
C PRO A 77 10.91 23.19 -19.87
N SER A 78 9.89 22.49 -20.41
CA SER A 78 9.21 22.94 -21.62
C SER A 78 8.45 24.25 -21.41
N ALA A 79 8.19 24.99 -22.48
CA ALA A 79 7.42 26.25 -22.41
C ALA A 79 6.03 26.04 -21.78
N ARG A 80 5.37 24.91 -22.11
CA ARG A 80 4.07 24.53 -21.54
C ARG A 80 4.15 24.23 -20.04
N LEU A 81 5.20 23.52 -19.59
CA LEU A 81 5.41 23.25 -18.16
C LEU A 81 5.67 24.54 -17.37
N ARG A 82 6.46 25.46 -17.92
CA ARG A 82 6.72 26.78 -17.31
C ARG A 82 5.45 27.62 -17.21
N ALA A 83 4.61 27.61 -18.24
CA ALA A 83 3.33 28.33 -18.20
C ALA A 83 2.38 27.75 -17.14
N ALA A 84 2.27 26.42 -17.05
CA ALA A 84 1.44 25.75 -16.05
C ALA A 84 1.92 26.04 -14.61
N ALA A 85 3.24 26.02 -14.37
CA ALA A 85 3.81 26.36 -13.08
C ALA A 85 3.50 27.80 -12.64
N LYS A 86 3.46 28.76 -13.58
CA LYS A 86 3.09 30.16 -13.29
C LYS A 86 1.58 30.33 -12.99
N ALA A 87 0.75 29.46 -13.55
CA ALA A 87 -0.70 29.49 -13.37
C ALA A 87 -1.17 28.77 -12.09
N LEU A 88 -0.27 28.12 -11.34
CA LEU A 88 -0.62 27.47 -10.08
C LEU A 88 -1.13 28.52 -9.07
N PRO A 89 -2.31 28.32 -8.46
CA PRO A 89 -2.76 29.19 -7.39
C PRO A 89 -1.81 29.12 -6.20
N ARG A 90 -1.61 30.24 -5.51
CA ARG A 90 -0.86 30.24 -4.24
C ARG A 90 -1.57 29.31 -3.27
N ARG A 91 -0.86 28.28 -2.81
CA ARG A 91 -1.33 27.36 -1.78
C ARG A 91 -1.62 28.19 -0.52
N SER A 92 -2.90 28.31 -0.15
CA SER A 92 -3.36 28.87 1.13
C SER A 92 -3.08 27.92 2.28
#